data_AF-A0A9D4ZYA6-F1
#
_entry.id   AF-A0A9D4ZYA6-F1
#
_cell.length_a   1.000
_cell.length_b   1.000
_cell.length_c   1.000
_cell.angle_alpha   90.00
_cell.angle_beta   90.00
_cell.angle_gamma   90.00
#
_symmetry.space_group_name_H-M   'P 1'
#
loop_
_entity.id
_entity.type
_entity.pdbx_description
1 polymer ?
#
loop_
_entity_poly.entity_id
_entity_poly.type
_entity_poly.pdbx_seq_one_letter_code
_entity_poly.pdbx_strand_id
1 'polypeptide(L)'
;MLASGILKLFNFLYLKDESRMKIVELGGDKELINMLSTAKDDRTRKVALNALAELSQSDEVLASLHRAGAIPIIRSAPSSLEDADVEKFMSSLIKRFQDLKYDMSS
;
A
#
# COMPACT_ATOMS: atom_id res chain seq x y z
N MET A 1 -1.27 -14.19 13.08
CA MET A 1 -0.76 -13.35 14.20
C MET A 1 0.44 -12.48 13.84
N LEU A 2 1.23 -12.78 12.80
CA LEU A 2 2.42 -11.97 12.45
C LEU A 2 2.09 -10.60 11.79
N ALA A 3 0.97 -10.50 11.05
CA ALA A 3 0.63 -9.28 10.32
C ALA A 3 0.36 -8.05 11.22
N SER A 4 -0.30 -8.22 12.37
CA SER A 4 -0.73 -7.07 13.19
C SER A 4 0.41 -6.32 13.89
N GLY A 5 1.54 -6.99 14.18
CA GLY A 5 2.69 -6.38 14.87
C GLY A 5 3.51 -5.49 13.95
N ILE A 6 3.81 -5.99 12.75
CA ILE A 6 4.51 -5.24 11.71
C ILE A 6 3.71 -4.01 11.26
N LEU A 7 2.39 -4.14 11.11
CA LEU A 7 1.49 -3.03 10.75
C LEU A 7 1.46 -1.87 11.77
N LYS A 8 1.59 -2.16 13.07
CA LYS A 8 1.72 -1.11 14.09
C LYS A 8 3.07 -0.40 14.01
N LEU A 9 4.12 -1.10 13.58
CA LEU A 9 5.45 -0.53 13.38
C LEU A 9 5.46 0.42 12.17
N PHE A 10 4.78 0.05 11.08
CA PHE A 10 4.59 0.89 9.89
C PHE A 10 3.97 2.26 10.23
N ASN A 11 2.98 2.28 11.12
CA ASN A 11 2.26 3.52 11.44
C ASN A 11 3.03 4.48 12.36
N PHE A 12 4.16 4.05 12.93
CA PHE A 12 4.91 4.81 13.94
C PHE A 12 6.32 5.21 13.50
N LEU A 13 6.85 4.62 12.43
CA LEU A 13 8.20 4.88 11.97
C LEU A 13 8.17 5.72 10.69
N TYR A 14 8.81 6.89 10.73
CA TYR A 14 9.30 7.56 9.52
C TYR A 14 10.27 6.60 8.82
N LEU A 15 9.77 5.80 7.88
CA LEU A 15 10.62 4.87 7.15
C LEU A 15 11.63 5.68 6.33
N LYS A 16 12.87 5.22 6.33
CA LYS A 16 13.85 5.60 5.31
C LYS A 16 13.71 4.63 4.13
N ASP A 17 14.21 5.00 2.97
CA ASP A 17 14.09 4.16 1.78
C ASP A 17 14.74 2.78 1.97
N GLU A 18 15.86 2.70 2.69
CA GLU A 18 16.48 1.43 3.10
C GLU A 18 15.50 0.52 3.88
N SER A 19 14.73 1.10 4.80
CA SER A 19 13.73 0.35 5.58
C SER A 19 12.57 -0.10 4.71
N ARG A 20 12.11 0.74 3.77
CA ARG A 20 11.04 0.38 2.82
C ARG A 20 11.50 -0.76 1.90
N MET A 21 12.74 -0.71 1.42
CA MET A 21 13.33 -1.77 0.60
C MET A 21 13.47 -3.07 1.38
N LYS A 22 13.89 -3.02 2.65
CA LYS A 22 14.00 -4.23 3.46
C LYS A 22 12.66 -4.95 3.63
N ILE A 23 11.57 -4.19 3.70
CA ILE A 23 10.22 -4.74 3.78
C ILE A 23 9.83 -5.45 2.47
N VAL A 24 10.16 -4.87 1.32
CA VAL A 24 9.96 -5.50 0.01
C VAL A 24 10.77 -6.79 -0.12
N GLU A 25 12.04 -6.78 0.31
CA GLU A 25 12.89 -7.99 0.33
C GLU A 25 12.29 -9.13 1.15
N LEU A 26 11.59 -8.80 2.23
CA LEU A 26 10.90 -9.76 3.09
C LEU A 26 9.50 -10.15 2.56
N GLY A 27 9.08 -9.65 1.39
CA GLY A 27 7.79 -9.92 0.77
C GLY A 27 6.61 -9.17 1.39
N GLY A 28 6.88 -8.14 2.19
CA GLY A 28 5.85 -7.37 2.88
C GLY A 28 4.91 -6.63 1.93
N ASP A 29 5.39 -6.21 0.76
CA ASP A 29 4.58 -5.60 -0.30
C ASP A 29 3.47 -6.55 -0.80
N LYS A 30 3.81 -7.82 -1.07
CA LYS A 30 2.86 -8.86 -1.48
C LYS A 30 1.88 -9.21 -0.36
N GLU A 31 2.35 -9.30 0.88
CA GLU A 31 1.47 -9.56 2.04
C GLU A 31 0.44 -8.44 2.24
N LEU A 32 0.85 -7.18 2.08
CA LEU A 32 -0.04 -6.01 2.19
C LEU A 32 -1.06 -5.96 1.06
N ILE A 33 -0.64 -6.26 -0.18
CA ILE A 33 -1.55 -6.38 -1.32
C ILE A 33 -2.58 -7.50 -1.08
N ASN A 34 -2.13 -8.66 -0.63
CA ASN A 34 -3.01 -9.78 -0.30
C ASN A 34 -3.99 -9.41 0.83
N MET A 35 -3.51 -8.72 1.86
CA MET A 35 -4.34 -8.22 2.94
C MET A 35 -5.42 -7.27 2.43
N LEU A 36 -5.07 -6.31 1.58
CA LEU A 36 -6.05 -5.41 0.97
C LEU A 36 -7.10 -6.18 0.15
N SER A 37 -6.66 -7.16 -0.65
CA SER A 37 -7.55 -7.96 -1.51
C SER A 37 -8.51 -8.88 -0.74
N THR A 38 -8.14 -9.30 0.48
CA THR A 38 -8.92 -10.27 1.29
C THR A 38 -9.62 -9.65 2.49
N ALA A 39 -9.40 -8.35 2.76
CA ALA A 39 -9.96 -7.64 3.90
C ALA A 39 -11.48 -7.55 3.83
N LYS A 40 -12.14 -8.07 4.87
CA LYS A 40 -13.62 -8.02 5.01
C LYS A 40 -14.09 -6.75 5.72
N ASP A 41 -13.26 -6.18 6.59
CA ASP A 41 -13.55 -4.99 7.39
C ASP A 41 -12.74 -3.76 6.98
N ASP A 42 -13.30 -2.57 7.20
CA ASP A 42 -12.68 -1.29 6.86
C ASP A 42 -11.37 -1.04 7.60
N ARG A 43 -11.27 -1.51 8.86
CA ARG A 43 -10.07 -1.32 9.67
C ARG A 43 -8.87 -2.04 9.04
N THR A 44 -9.03 -3.28 8.60
CA THR A 44 -7.98 -4.03 7.90
C THR A 44 -7.63 -3.38 6.56
N ARG A 45 -8.63 -2.93 5.79
CA ARG A 45 -8.39 -2.20 4.53
C ARG A 45 -7.58 -0.92 4.74
N LYS A 46 -7.97 -0.10 5.72
CA LYS A 46 -7.29 1.16 6.07
C LYS A 46 -5.84 0.93 6.47
N VAL A 47 -5.59 -0.09 7.28
CA VAL A 47 -4.24 -0.45 7.69
C VAL A 47 -3.37 -0.88 6.50
N ALA A 48 -3.91 -1.69 5.59
CA ALA A 48 -3.19 -2.10 4.38
C ALA A 48 -2.91 -0.91 3.45
N LEU A 49 -3.92 -0.07 3.18
CA LEU A 49 -3.80 1.11 2.31
C LEU A 49 -2.79 2.11 2.85
N ASN A 50 -2.82 2.39 4.15
CA ASN A 50 -1.86 3.29 4.78
C ASN A 50 -0.42 2.77 4.65
N ALA A 51 -0.20 1.49 4.97
CA ALA A 51 1.14 0.88 4.84
C ALA A 51 1.65 0.90 3.40
N LEU A 52 0.77 0.63 2.42
CA LEU A 52 1.11 0.73 1.00
C LEU A 52 1.45 2.19 0.62
N ALA A 53 0.69 3.17 1.11
CA ALA A 53 0.95 4.60 0.85
C ALA A 53 2.31 5.05 1.40
N GLU A 54 2.69 4.59 2.59
CA GLU A 54 4.01 4.85 3.18
C GLU A 54 5.15 4.20 2.40
N LEU A 55 4.96 2.96 1.93
CA LEU A 55 5.92 2.27 1.06
C LEU A 55 6.09 2.96 -0.29
N SER A 56 5.01 3.49 -0.85
CA SER A 56 5.00 4.15 -2.17
C SER A 56 5.84 5.43 -2.24
N GLN A 57 6.32 5.96 -1.11
CA GLN A 57 7.18 7.14 -1.08
C GLN A 57 8.58 6.88 -1.67
N SER A 58 8.98 5.62 -1.85
CA SER A 58 10.19 5.23 -2.60
C SER A 58 9.82 4.77 -4.01
N ASP A 59 10.46 5.33 -5.04
CA ASP A 59 10.23 4.96 -6.45
C ASP A 59 10.57 3.49 -6.73
N GLU A 60 11.62 2.95 -6.10
CA GLU A 60 12.03 1.55 -6.27
C GLU A 60 10.99 0.59 -5.69
N VAL A 61 10.48 0.92 -4.50
CA VAL A 61 9.41 0.16 -3.84
C VAL A 61 8.11 0.26 -4.63
N LEU A 62 7.80 1.45 -5.16
CA LEU A 62 6.64 1.69 -6.02
C LEU A 62 6.70 0.83 -7.30
N ALA A 63 7.90 0.66 -7.89
CA ALA A 63 8.10 -0.25 -9.00
C ALA A 63 7.85 -1.73 -8.61
N SER A 64 8.20 -2.13 -7.38
CA SER A 64 7.86 -3.47 -6.86
C SER A 64 6.35 -3.66 -6.72
N LEU A 65 5.67 -2.67 -6.13
CA LEU A 65 4.21 -2.68 -6.01
C LEU A 65 3.52 -2.78 -7.37
N HIS A 66 4.03 -2.05 -8.38
CA HIS A 66 3.51 -2.16 -9.74
C HIS A 66 3.67 -3.58 -10.30
N ARG A 67 4.87 -4.18 -10.20
CA ARG A 67 5.13 -5.56 -10.63
C ARG A 67 4.31 -6.60 -9.89
N ALA A 68 3.93 -6.31 -8.63
CA ALA A 68 3.07 -7.17 -7.82
C ALA A 68 1.57 -7.02 -8.14
N GLY A 69 1.19 -6.18 -9.12
CA GLY A 69 -0.20 -6.00 -9.53
C GLY A 69 -1.04 -5.17 -8.55
N ALA A 70 -0.42 -4.23 -7.83
CA ALA A 70 -1.12 -3.43 -6.82
C ALA A 70 -2.26 -2.56 -7.40
N ILE A 71 -2.09 -2.01 -8.60
CA ILE A 71 -3.03 -1.04 -9.21
C ILE A 71 -4.48 -1.57 -9.31
N PRO A 72 -4.75 -2.73 -9.95
CA PRO A 72 -6.12 -3.25 -10.03
C PRO A 72 -6.73 -3.57 -8.66
N ILE A 73 -5.92 -3.98 -7.68
CA ILE A 73 -6.38 -4.29 -6.32
C ILE A 73 -6.74 -3.01 -5.57
N ILE A 74 -5.91 -1.96 -5.67
CA ILE A 74 -6.20 -0.66 -5.05
C ILE A 74 -7.47 -0.06 -5.65
N ARG A 75 -7.66 -0.13 -6.98
CA ARG A 75 -8.85 0.43 -7.65
C ARG A 75 -10.15 -0.33 -7.33
N SER A 76 -10.05 -1.63 -7.03
CA SER A 76 -11.21 -2.46 -6.67
C SER A 76 -11.49 -2.50 -5.17
N ALA A 77 -10.56 -1.99 -4.34
CA ALA A 77 -10.76 -1.92 -2.91
C ALA A 77 -11.98 -1.02 -2.60
N PRO A 78 -12.94 -1.49 -1.78
CA PRO A 78 -14.05 -0.65 -1.36
C PRO A 78 -13.55 0.61 -0.65
N SER A 79 -13.88 1.77 -1.19
CA SER A 79 -13.73 3.05 -0.50
C SER A 79 -14.98 3.25 0.37
N SER A 80 -14.84 3.23 1.70
CA SER A 80 -15.89 3.78 2.54
C SER A 80 -15.82 5.31 2.41
N LEU A 81 -16.85 5.91 1.80
CA LEU A 81 -16.96 7.38 1.66
C LEU A 81 -16.94 8.10 3.03
N GLU A 82 -17.13 7.36 4.12
CA GLU A 82 -17.16 7.88 5.49
C GLU A 82 -15.76 7.96 6.15
N ASP A 83 -14.73 7.29 5.59
CA ASP A 83 -13.35 7.34 6.13
C ASP A 83 -12.44 8.17 5.23
N ALA A 84 -12.34 9.47 5.53
CA ALA A 84 -11.54 10.44 4.78
C ALA A 84 -10.05 10.04 4.67
N ASP A 85 -9.52 9.25 5.60
CA ASP A 85 -8.14 8.77 5.50
C ASP A 85 -8.00 7.70 4.42
N VAL A 86 -8.99 6.82 4.25
CA VAL A 86 -8.99 5.77 3.23
C VAL A 86 -8.94 6.40 1.83
N GLU A 87 -9.79 7.37 1.56
CA GLU A 87 -9.79 8.09 0.29
C GLU A 87 -8.46 8.83 0.06
N LYS A 88 -7.91 9.46 1.11
CA LYS A 88 -6.62 10.14 1.05
C LYS A 88 -5.49 9.17 0.69
N PHE A 89 -5.42 8.01 1.34
CA PHE A 89 -4.38 7.01 1.06
C PHE A 89 -4.51 6.41 -0.34
N MET A 90 -5.73 6.06 -0.77
CA MET A 90 -5.98 5.58 -2.13
C MET A 90 -5.57 6.62 -3.18
N SER A 91 -6.01 7.87 -3.00
CA SER A 91 -5.70 8.96 -3.93
C SER A 91 -4.20 9.24 -4.00
N SER A 92 -3.51 9.26 -2.85
CA SER A 92 -2.06 9.45 -2.81
C SER A 92 -1.31 8.31 -3.50
N LEU A 93 -1.75 7.05 -3.32
CA LEU A 93 -1.17 5.89 -3.96
C LEU A 93 -1.33 5.93 -5.47
N ILE A 94 -2.55 6.15 -5.96
CA ILE A 94 -2.85 6.21 -7.39
C ILE A 94 -2.07 7.36 -8.05
N LYS A 95 -1.99 8.52 -7.39
CA LYS A 95 -1.18 9.64 -7.86
C LYS A 95 0.29 9.25 -8.03
N ARG A 96 0.87 8.53 -7.08
CA ARG A 96 2.26 8.07 -7.18
C ARG A 96 2.48 7.15 -8.39
N PHE A 97 1.57 6.22 -8.66
CA PHE A 97 1.64 5.41 -9.88
C PHE A 97 1.53 6.26 -11.16
N GLN A 98 0.69 7.30 -11.16
CA GLN A 98 0.53 8.25 -12.27
C GLN A 98 1.77 9.09 -12.52
N ASP A 99 2.40 9.59 -11.46
CA ASP A 99 3.62 10.41 -11.54
C ASP A 99 4.75 9.65 -12.26
N LEU A 100 4.81 8.32 -12.11
CA LEU A 100 5.76 7.44 -12.82
C LEU A 100 5.18 6.75 -14.07
N LYS A 101 3.96 7.12 -14.48
CA LYS A 101 3.25 6.60 -15.67
C LYS A 101 2.99 5.09 -15.67
N TYR A 102 2.93 4.48 -14.49
CA TYR A 102 2.63 3.05 -14.34
C TYR A 102 1.17 2.70 -14.62
N ASP A 103 0.26 3.66 -14.58
CA ASP A 103 -1.15 3.43 -14.87
C ASP A 103 -1.54 3.59 -16.35
N MET A 104 -0.58 3.96 -17.20
CA MET A 104 -0.75 4.19 -18.64
C MET A 104 -0.42 2.95 -19.50
N SER A 105 0.20 1.92 -18.91
CA SER A 105 0.45 0.63 -19.56
C SER A 105 -0.77 -0.27 -19.38
N SER A 106 -1.64 -0.25 -20.39
CA SER A 106 -2.75 -1.18 -20.64
C SER A 106 -2.27 -2.54 -21.14
#